data_AF-A0A2E3DUS6-F1
#
_entry.id   AF-A0A2E3DUS6-F1
#
_cell.length_a   1.000
_cell.length_b   1.000
_cell.length_c   1.000
_cell.angle_alpha   90.00
_cell.angle_beta   90.00
_cell.angle_gamma   90.00
#
_symmetry.space_group_name_H-M   'P 1'
#
loop_
_entity.id
_entity.type
_entity.pdbx_description
1 polymer ?
#
loop_
_entity_poly.entity_id
_entity_poly.type
_entity_poly.pdbx_seq_one_letter_code
_entity_poly.pdbx_strand_id
1 'polypeptide(L)'
;MRIFILKTDYMKFLLLNLFIILALSCSNKKEQTHNPIQQKLPLNKLRSMQNKNNKNLNPCSCNEKSQTIMDKTIAIRKKFESVDALKKDKTSKKTIRELATKYNTLVGKCFEANAAALFEDNDCEVSLKTLEEKKSLLHSLGIHLDQGANIRL
;
A
#
# COMPACT_ATOMS: atom_id res chain seq x y z
N MET A 1 43.50 -37.92 35.39
CA MET A 1 42.11 -37.70 34.95
C MET A 1 41.69 -36.22 35.03
N ARG A 2 42.50 -35.29 34.48
CA ARG A 2 42.16 -33.85 34.38
C ARG A 2 42.50 -33.26 33.01
N ILE A 3 43.51 -33.82 32.32
CA ILE A 3 43.94 -33.41 30.98
C ILE A 3 42.90 -33.77 29.89
N PHE A 4 42.15 -34.86 30.07
CA PHE A 4 41.16 -35.32 29.07
C PHE A 4 39.90 -34.46 29.01
N ILE A 5 39.48 -33.85 30.12
CA ILE A 5 38.25 -33.04 30.21
C ILE A 5 38.44 -31.69 29.50
N LEU A 6 39.61 -31.05 29.69
CA LEU A 6 39.97 -29.77 29.06
C LEU A 6 39.99 -29.83 27.51
N LYS A 7 40.33 -30.97 26.92
CA LYS A 7 40.47 -31.12 25.46
C LYS A 7 39.12 -31.23 24.75
N THR A 8 38.12 -31.84 25.40
CA THR A 8 36.76 -31.99 24.86
C THR A 8 35.97 -30.70 24.86
N ASP A 9 36.16 -29.83 25.84
CA ASP A 9 35.47 -28.53 25.89
C ASP A 9 36.08 -27.53 24.90
N TYR A 10 37.40 -27.55 24.72
CA TYR A 10 38.07 -26.67 23.75
C TYR A 10 37.67 -26.99 22.29
N MET A 11 37.53 -28.26 21.94
CA MET A 11 37.13 -28.67 20.58
C MET A 11 35.66 -28.32 20.27
N LYS A 12 34.77 -28.33 21.26
CA LYS A 12 33.37 -27.88 21.10
C LYS A 12 33.28 -26.36 20.97
N PHE A 13 34.08 -25.62 21.73
CA PHE A 13 34.14 -24.16 21.64
C PHE A 13 34.71 -23.69 20.29
N LEU A 14 35.66 -24.44 19.71
CA LEU A 14 36.25 -24.16 18.40
C LEU A 14 35.28 -24.45 17.23
N LEU A 15 34.46 -25.49 17.35
CA LEU A 15 33.42 -25.83 16.36
C LEU A 15 32.22 -24.86 16.38
N LEU A 16 31.87 -24.30 17.55
CA LEU A 16 30.74 -23.35 17.68
C LEU A 16 31.07 -21.97 17.09
N ASN A 17 32.34 -21.54 17.12
CA ASN A 17 32.77 -20.27 16.55
C ASN A 17 32.97 -20.33 15.02
N LEU A 18 33.20 -21.51 14.43
CA LEU A 18 33.37 -21.65 12.99
C LEU A 18 32.07 -21.40 12.19
N PHE A 19 30.89 -21.65 12.80
CA PHE A 19 29.60 -21.40 12.17
C PHE A 19 29.21 -19.91 12.11
N ILE A 20 29.75 -19.06 12.99
CA ILE A 20 29.41 -17.63 13.05
C ILE A 20 30.13 -16.84 11.95
N ILE A 21 31.32 -17.28 11.54
CA ILE A 21 32.16 -16.57 10.56
C ILE A 21 31.67 -16.75 9.11
N LEU A 22 30.89 -17.81 8.83
CA LEU A 22 30.36 -18.08 7.48
C LEU A 22 29.07 -17.31 7.14
N ALA A 23 28.47 -16.58 8.09
CA ALA A 23 27.26 -15.79 7.87
C ALA A 23 27.53 -14.32 7.41
N LEU A 24 28.79 -13.92 7.25
CA LEU A 24 29.18 -12.56 6.81
C LEU A 24 29.52 -12.44 5.32
N SER A 25 29.18 -13.44 4.50
CA SER A 25 29.21 -13.30 3.02
C SER A 25 28.04 -12.45 2.52
N CYS A 26 28.02 -11.17 2.91
CA CYS A 26 27.43 -10.12 2.10
C CYS A 26 28.29 -10.00 0.84
N SER A 27 27.81 -10.59 -0.25
CA SER A 27 28.30 -10.29 -1.59
C SER A 27 28.14 -8.79 -1.81
N ASN A 28 29.25 -8.05 -1.78
CA ASN A 28 29.33 -6.70 -2.31
C ASN A 28 29.09 -6.78 -3.81
N LYS A 29 27.81 -6.79 -4.21
CA LYS A 29 27.42 -6.34 -5.54
C LYS A 29 27.96 -4.92 -5.64
N LYS A 30 28.87 -4.72 -6.59
CA LYS A 30 29.42 -3.42 -6.97
C LYS A 30 28.32 -2.37 -6.81
N GLU A 31 28.55 -1.39 -5.95
CA GLU A 31 27.79 -0.14 -5.97
C GLU A 31 28.03 0.48 -7.34
N GLN A 32 27.20 0.12 -8.31
CA GLN A 32 26.78 1.12 -9.27
C GLN A 32 26.12 2.18 -8.41
N THR A 33 26.74 3.36 -8.33
CA THR A 33 26.05 4.59 -7.98
C THR A 33 24.88 4.71 -8.95
N HIS A 34 23.76 4.05 -8.63
CA HIS A 34 22.48 4.47 -9.12
C HIS A 34 22.29 5.83 -8.50
N ASN A 35 22.74 6.87 -9.22
CA ASN A 35 22.01 8.12 -9.20
C ASN A 35 20.55 7.68 -9.26
N PRO A 36 19.71 8.04 -8.26
CA PRO A 36 18.30 7.72 -8.37
C PRO A 36 17.91 8.33 -9.70
N ILE A 37 17.56 7.49 -10.67
CA ILE A 37 16.86 7.96 -11.85
C ILE A 37 15.53 8.37 -11.26
N GLN A 38 15.48 9.58 -10.71
CA GLN A 38 14.27 10.36 -10.63
C GLN A 38 13.92 10.59 -12.10
N GLN A 39 13.30 9.59 -12.72
CA GLN A 39 12.51 9.80 -13.90
C GLN A 39 11.32 10.63 -13.42
N LYS A 40 11.56 11.92 -13.16
CA LYS A 40 10.49 12.91 -13.06
C LYS A 40 9.89 12.92 -14.45
N LEU A 41 8.77 12.23 -14.59
CA LEU A 41 7.97 12.33 -15.79
C LEU A 41 7.72 13.83 -16.00
N PRO A 42 8.13 14.41 -17.14
CA PRO A 42 8.05 15.85 -17.34
C PRO A 42 6.60 16.32 -17.14
N LEU A 43 6.39 17.39 -16.38
CA LEU A 43 5.04 17.87 -16.03
C LEU A 43 4.19 18.19 -17.27
N ASN A 44 4.82 18.65 -18.35
CA ASN A 44 4.22 18.83 -19.67
C ASN A 44 3.72 17.51 -20.28
N LYS A 45 4.43 16.39 -20.07
CA LYS A 45 4.01 15.05 -20.49
C LYS A 45 2.82 14.56 -19.68
N LEU A 46 2.79 14.78 -18.36
CA LEU A 46 1.60 14.53 -17.53
C LEU A 46 0.39 15.37 -17.96
N ARG A 47 0.60 16.67 -18.24
CA ARG A 47 -0.46 17.56 -18.75
C ARG A 47 -0.98 17.13 -20.12
N SER A 48 -0.13 16.61 -21.00
CA SER A 48 -0.57 16.10 -22.30
C SER A 48 -1.42 14.82 -22.24
N MET A 49 -1.37 14.09 -21.12
CA MET A 49 -2.24 12.92 -20.89
C MET A 49 -3.64 13.31 -20.41
N GLN A 50 -3.85 14.56 -20.00
CA GLN A 50 -5.14 15.01 -19.47
C GLN A 50 -6.22 15.03 -20.55
N ASN A 51 -7.26 14.23 -20.37
CA ASN A 51 -8.47 14.30 -21.18
C ASN A 51 -9.52 15.16 -20.48
N LYS A 52 -9.48 16.47 -20.75
CA LYS A 52 -10.33 17.50 -20.10
C LYS A 52 -11.82 17.41 -20.44
N ASN A 53 -12.22 16.55 -21.37
CA ASN A 53 -13.60 16.51 -21.88
C ASN A 53 -14.55 15.64 -21.05
N ASN A 54 -14.06 14.90 -20.06
CA ASN A 54 -14.91 14.06 -19.21
C ASN A 54 -15.20 14.72 -17.86
N LYS A 55 -16.30 15.48 -17.78
CA LYS A 55 -16.76 16.11 -16.53
C LYS A 55 -16.94 15.12 -15.37
N ASN A 56 -17.26 13.86 -15.66
CA ASN A 56 -17.41 12.81 -14.64
C ASN A 56 -16.09 12.34 -14.02
N LEU A 57 -14.95 12.76 -14.57
CA LEU A 57 -13.61 12.42 -14.09
C LEU A 57 -12.77 13.66 -13.82
N ASN A 58 -13.37 14.83 -13.57
CA ASN A 58 -12.60 15.98 -13.06
C ASN A 58 -12.16 15.72 -11.60
N PRO A 59 -11.24 16.53 -11.02
CA PRO A 59 -10.73 16.29 -9.68
C PRO A 59 -11.83 16.22 -8.60
N CYS A 60 -12.82 17.12 -8.63
CA CYS A 60 -13.90 17.14 -7.65
C CYS A 60 -14.77 15.88 -7.73
N SER A 61 -15.21 15.49 -8.93
CA SER A 61 -15.99 14.28 -9.14
C SER A 61 -15.21 13.01 -8.77
N CYS A 62 -13.90 13.00 -9.02
CA CYS A 62 -13.01 11.92 -8.59
C CYS A 62 -12.94 11.82 -7.06
N ASN A 63 -12.83 12.95 -6.38
CA ASN A 63 -12.80 13.02 -4.91
C ASN A 63 -14.13 12.55 -4.31
N GLU A 64 -15.25 13.07 -4.80
CA GLU A 64 -16.60 12.71 -4.33
C GLU A 64 -16.89 11.21 -4.50
N LYS A 65 -16.60 10.65 -5.68
CA LYS A 65 -16.80 9.23 -5.97
C LYS A 65 -15.90 8.34 -5.12
N SER A 66 -14.65 8.75 -4.90
CA SER A 66 -13.72 8.04 -4.02
C SER A 66 -14.26 7.97 -2.60
N GLN A 67 -14.72 9.09 -2.05
CA GLN A 67 -15.28 9.13 -0.70
C GLN A 67 -16.56 8.32 -0.57
N THR A 68 -17.44 8.35 -1.57
CA THR A 68 -18.64 7.51 -1.60
C THR A 68 -18.30 6.02 -1.47
N ILE A 69 -17.23 5.55 -2.13
CA ILE A 69 -16.78 4.16 -2.00
C ILE A 69 -16.20 3.90 -0.60
N MET A 70 -15.40 4.83 -0.07
CA MET A 70 -14.84 4.73 1.28
C MET A 70 -15.93 4.67 2.35
N ASP A 71 -16.94 5.52 2.27
CA ASP A 71 -18.05 5.58 3.24
C ASP A 71 -18.87 4.30 3.26
N LYS A 72 -19.21 3.77 2.08
CA LYS A 72 -19.89 2.47 1.96
C LYS A 72 -19.05 1.36 2.61
N THR A 73 -17.74 1.39 2.39
CA THR A 73 -16.82 0.40 2.96
C THR A 73 -16.74 0.52 4.49
N ILE A 74 -16.60 1.75 5.01
CA ILE A 74 -16.59 2.04 6.45
C ILE A 74 -17.90 1.57 7.09
N ALA A 75 -19.05 1.86 6.48
CA ALA A 75 -20.36 1.47 6.98
C ALA A 75 -20.52 -0.05 7.06
N ILE A 76 -20.00 -0.81 6.09
CA ILE A 76 -19.99 -2.27 6.15
C ILE A 76 -19.05 -2.75 7.27
N ARG A 77 -17.82 -2.23 7.30
CA ARG A 77 -16.80 -2.66 8.28
C ARG A 77 -17.22 -2.43 9.73
N LYS A 78 -17.92 -1.32 10.01
CA LYS A 78 -18.41 -0.98 11.35
C LYS A 78 -19.55 -1.88 11.87
N LYS A 79 -20.15 -2.74 11.03
CA LYS A 79 -21.13 -3.75 11.46
C LYS A 79 -20.51 -4.93 12.20
N PHE A 80 -19.19 -5.05 12.16
CA PHE A 80 -18.44 -6.18 12.73
C PHE A 80 -17.50 -5.69 13.82
N GLU A 81 -17.42 -6.42 14.92
CA GLU A 81 -16.51 -6.11 16.03
C GLU A 81 -15.04 -6.17 15.61
N SER A 82 -14.69 -7.10 14.71
CA SER A 82 -13.33 -7.29 14.22
C SER A 82 -13.29 -7.56 12.72
N VAL A 83 -12.09 -7.40 12.12
CA VAL A 83 -11.87 -7.80 10.73
C VAL A 83 -12.12 -9.30 10.57
N ASP A 84 -11.71 -10.13 11.53
CA ASP A 84 -11.89 -11.58 11.43
C ASP A 84 -13.36 -12.01 11.48
N ALA A 85 -14.21 -11.27 12.21
CA ALA A 85 -15.66 -11.46 12.14
C ALA A 85 -16.19 -11.12 10.75
N LEU A 86 -15.74 -10.01 10.16
CA LEU A 86 -16.06 -9.63 8.78
C LEU A 86 -15.59 -10.69 7.76
N LYS A 87 -14.39 -11.27 7.90
CA LYS A 87 -13.86 -12.29 6.97
C LYS A 87 -14.74 -13.55 6.86
N LYS A 88 -15.44 -13.87 7.97
CA LYS A 88 -16.36 -15.01 8.08
C LYS A 88 -17.70 -14.74 7.37
N ASP A 89 -18.12 -13.48 7.27
CA ASP A 89 -19.31 -13.12 6.51
C ASP A 89 -19.04 -13.04 5.01
N LYS A 90 -19.46 -14.08 4.28
CA LYS A 90 -19.17 -14.22 2.84
C LYS A 90 -19.74 -13.05 2.01
N THR A 91 -20.92 -12.56 2.38
CA THR A 91 -21.60 -11.49 1.66
C THR A 91 -20.87 -10.16 1.80
N SER A 92 -20.60 -9.71 3.03
CA SER A 92 -19.90 -8.45 3.30
C SER A 92 -18.47 -8.48 2.78
N LYS A 93 -17.78 -9.62 2.92
CA LYS A 93 -16.45 -9.81 2.33
C LYS A 93 -16.47 -9.62 0.82
N LYS A 94 -17.41 -10.26 0.12
CA LYS A 94 -17.56 -10.11 -1.33
C LYS A 94 -17.83 -8.64 -1.71
N THR A 95 -18.76 -7.99 -1.00
CA THR A 95 -19.10 -6.58 -1.24
C THR A 95 -17.90 -5.65 -1.05
N ILE A 96 -17.08 -5.84 0.00
CA ILE A 96 -15.88 -5.01 0.18
C ILE A 96 -14.84 -5.25 -0.92
N ARG A 97 -14.65 -6.49 -1.37
CA ARG A 97 -13.74 -6.78 -2.51
C ARG A 97 -14.21 -6.11 -3.81
N GLU A 98 -15.52 -6.06 -4.05
CA GLU A 98 -16.10 -5.35 -5.19
C GLU A 98 -15.90 -3.84 -5.05
N LEU A 99 -16.09 -3.28 -3.86
CA LEU A 99 -15.82 -1.86 -3.58
C LEU A 99 -14.34 -1.51 -3.77
N ALA A 100 -13.42 -2.37 -3.31
CA ALA A 100 -11.97 -2.20 -3.53
C ALA A 100 -11.60 -2.23 -5.01
N THR A 101 -12.17 -3.16 -5.78
CA THR A 101 -11.98 -3.21 -7.23
C THR A 101 -12.48 -1.94 -7.92
N LYS A 102 -13.68 -1.47 -7.54
CA LYS A 102 -14.26 -0.21 -8.05
C LYS A 102 -13.40 0.99 -7.69
N TYR A 103 -12.88 1.04 -6.45
CA TYR A 103 -12.00 2.11 -5.99
C TYR A 103 -10.73 2.19 -6.84
N ASN A 104 -10.00 1.09 -7.00
CA ASN A 104 -8.78 1.08 -7.82
C ASN A 104 -9.04 1.43 -9.29
N THR A 105 -10.16 0.94 -9.84
CA THR A 105 -10.55 1.29 -11.22
C THR A 105 -10.84 2.79 -11.36
N LEU A 106 -11.52 3.39 -10.38
CA LEU A 106 -11.80 4.81 -10.35
C LEU A 106 -10.51 5.62 -10.24
N VAL A 107 -9.63 5.28 -9.29
CA VAL A 107 -8.35 5.98 -9.09
C VAL A 107 -7.50 5.95 -10.36
N GLY A 108 -7.42 4.80 -11.05
CA GLY A 108 -6.73 4.70 -12.33
C GLY A 108 -7.30 5.64 -13.40
N LYS A 109 -8.63 5.63 -13.60
CA LYS A 109 -9.30 6.52 -14.56
C LYS A 109 -9.15 8.00 -14.21
N CYS A 110 -9.20 8.34 -12.92
CA CYS A 110 -9.01 9.69 -12.43
C CYS A 110 -7.57 10.17 -12.63
N PHE A 111 -6.59 9.29 -12.44
CA PHE A 111 -5.20 9.59 -12.73
C PHE A 111 -4.96 9.79 -14.24
N GLU A 112 -5.53 8.94 -15.09
CA GLU A 112 -5.44 9.11 -16.55
C GLU A 112 -6.06 10.43 -17.02
N ALA A 113 -7.20 10.83 -16.44
CA ALA A 113 -7.90 12.05 -16.85
C ALA A 113 -7.24 13.35 -16.34
N ASN A 114 -6.68 13.35 -15.13
CA ASN A 114 -6.23 14.58 -14.45
C ASN A 114 -4.72 14.65 -14.23
N ALA A 115 -4.02 13.52 -14.26
CA ALA A 115 -2.61 13.42 -13.93
C ALA A 115 -2.31 14.09 -12.56
N ALA A 116 -1.31 14.99 -12.53
CA ALA A 116 -0.91 15.70 -11.31
C ALA A 116 -2.02 16.57 -10.69
N ALA A 117 -2.98 17.06 -11.50
CA ALA A 117 -4.05 17.93 -11.03
C ALA A 117 -5.04 17.26 -10.05
N LEU A 118 -4.99 15.93 -9.91
CA LEU A 118 -5.76 15.21 -8.90
C LEU A 118 -5.25 15.47 -7.47
N PHE A 119 -4.00 15.86 -7.32
CA PHE A 119 -3.31 16.05 -6.03
C PHE A 119 -3.03 17.52 -5.70
N GLU A 120 -3.49 18.42 -6.56
CA GLU A 120 -3.42 19.86 -6.31
C GLU A 120 -4.63 20.27 -5.48
N ASP A 121 -4.40 21.14 -4.49
CA ASP A 121 -5.48 21.77 -3.75
C ASP A 121 -6.41 22.49 -4.73
N ASN A 122 -7.70 22.26 -4.57
CA ASN A 122 -8.74 22.76 -5.46
C ASN A 122 -9.96 23.22 -4.65
N ASP A 123 -10.72 24.15 -5.22
CA ASP A 123 -11.93 24.72 -4.60
C ASP A 123 -13.12 23.75 -4.61
N CYS A 124 -12.85 22.44 -4.64
CA CYS A 124 -13.90 21.44 -4.50
C CYS A 124 -14.50 21.54 -3.10
N GLU A 125 -15.83 21.42 -3.00
CA GLU A 125 -16.52 21.35 -1.71
C GLU A 125 -16.00 20.21 -0.81
N VAL A 126 -15.37 19.20 -1.43
CA VAL A 126 -14.84 18.02 -0.76
C VAL A 126 -13.31 17.95 -0.87
N SER A 127 -12.63 18.15 0.26
CA SER A 127 -11.17 18.32 0.32
C SER A 127 -10.37 17.01 0.19
N LEU A 128 -9.12 17.13 -0.29
CA LEU A 128 -8.12 16.06 -0.29
C LEU A 128 -7.84 15.54 1.14
N LYS A 129 -7.83 16.44 2.12
CA LYS A 129 -7.65 16.11 3.55
C LYS A 129 -8.71 15.12 4.03
N THR A 130 -9.99 15.35 3.71
CA THR A 130 -11.07 14.43 4.08
C THR A 130 -10.87 13.03 3.47
N LEU A 131 -10.31 12.98 2.26
CA LEU A 131 -10.00 11.74 1.55
C LEU A 131 -8.89 10.96 2.25
N GLU A 132 -7.84 11.65 2.69
CA GLU A 132 -6.73 11.07 3.46
C GLU A 132 -7.18 10.59 4.84
N GLU A 133 -8.01 11.35 5.53
CA GLU A 133 -8.59 10.97 6.83
C GLU A 133 -9.42 9.69 6.72
N LYS A 134 -10.28 9.58 5.70
CA LYS A 134 -11.08 8.36 5.46
C LYS A 134 -10.20 7.16 5.09
N LYS A 135 -9.16 7.37 4.28
CA LYS A 135 -8.18 6.32 3.97
C LYS A 135 -7.47 5.83 5.22
N SER A 136 -7.02 6.74 6.07
CA SER A 136 -6.39 6.44 7.36
C SER A 136 -7.34 5.64 8.28
N LEU A 137 -8.61 6.06 8.37
CA LEU A 137 -9.63 5.34 9.13
C LEU A 137 -9.87 3.93 8.59
N LEU A 138 -9.93 3.75 7.27
CA LEU A 138 -10.07 2.42 6.67
C LEU A 138 -8.88 1.52 7.02
N HIS A 139 -7.65 2.07 6.96
CA HIS A 139 -6.44 1.34 7.33
C HIS A 139 -6.45 0.96 8.82
N SER A 140 -6.85 1.87 9.71
CA SER A 140 -6.98 1.56 11.14
C SER A 140 -8.06 0.52 11.42
N LEU A 141 -9.07 0.41 10.54
CA LEU A 141 -10.08 -0.64 10.58
C LEU A 141 -9.64 -1.95 9.89
N GLY A 142 -8.41 -2.02 9.37
CA GLY A 142 -7.82 -3.18 8.70
C GLY A 142 -8.29 -3.39 7.27
N ILE A 143 -8.73 -2.33 6.59
CA ILE A 143 -9.23 -2.35 5.20
C ILE A 143 -8.33 -1.50 4.32
N HIS A 144 -7.65 -2.12 3.35
CA HIS A 144 -6.73 -1.45 2.41
C HIS A 144 -7.32 -1.48 0.99
N LEU A 145 -8.13 -0.47 0.65
CA LEU A 145 -8.84 -0.42 -0.64
C LEU A 145 -7.91 -0.35 -1.86
N ASP A 146 -6.70 0.18 -1.68
CA ASP A 146 -5.63 0.26 -2.67
C ASP A 146 -5.10 -1.11 -3.11
N GLN A 147 -5.36 -2.18 -2.34
CA GLN A 147 -5.05 -3.56 -2.74
C GLN A 147 -6.05 -4.14 -3.75
N GLY A 148 -7.17 -3.46 -4.01
CA GLY A 148 -8.17 -3.89 -4.99
C GLY A 148 -8.79 -5.25 -4.65
N ALA A 149 -9.00 -6.09 -5.67
CA ALA A 149 -9.54 -7.44 -5.50
C ALA A 149 -8.71 -8.34 -4.56
N ASN A 150 -7.41 -8.03 -4.39
CA ASN A 150 -6.46 -8.78 -3.57
C ASN A 150 -6.45 -8.34 -2.09
N ILE A 151 -7.40 -7.49 -1.68
CA ILE A 151 -7.53 -7.06 -0.29
C ILE A 151 -7.62 -8.26 0.66
N ARG A 152 -6.85 -8.20 1.75
CA ARG A 152 -6.73 -9.29 2.74
C ARG A 152 -7.94 -9.36 3.66
N LEU A 153 -9.05 -9.89 3.12
CA LEU A 153 -10.33 -10.18 3.78
C LEU A 153 -10.74 -11.63 3.62
#